data_AF-A0A9W4TBW8-F1
#
_entry.id   AF-A0A9W4TBW8-F1
#
_cell.length_a   1.000
_cell.length_b   1.000
_cell.length_c   1.000
_cell.angle_alpha   90.00
_cell.angle_beta   90.00
_cell.angle_gamma   90.00
#
_symmetry.space_group_name_H-M   'P 1'
#
loop_
_entity.id
_entity.type
_entity.pdbx_description
1 polymer ?
#
loop_
_entity_poly.entity_id
_entity_poly.type
_entity_poly.pdbx_seq_one_letter_code
_entity_poly.pdbx_strand_id
1 'polypeptide(L)'
;DFGLSKRIESNSVNSASKLFGVVPYIDPKGFGSDRKNKDSSIGKFKLNKKSDVYSVGVIFWELSSGKKPFADNDYDIHMILEISRGLREDVVEGTPKEYSKLYK
;
A
#
# COMPACT_ATOMS: atom_id res chain seq x y z
N ASP A 1 -13.84 -12.86 -1.98
CA ASP A 1 -13.44 -13.25 -0.61
C ASP A 1 -12.22 -12.40 -0.21
N PHE A 2 -12.42 -11.39 0.64
CA PHE A 2 -11.35 -10.48 1.13
C PHE A 2 -10.71 -10.98 2.45
N GLY A 3 -11.16 -12.14 2.98
CA GLY A 3 -10.79 -12.62 4.31
C GLY A 3 -9.52 -13.49 4.37
N LEU A 4 -8.89 -13.81 3.24
CA LEU A 4 -7.81 -14.79 3.15
C LEU A 4 -6.43 -14.29 3.62
N SER A 5 -6.23 -12.98 3.76
CA SER A 5 -4.92 -12.39 4.11
C SER A 5 -4.38 -12.85 5.47
N LYS A 6 -5.24 -13.27 6.40
CA LYS A 6 -4.81 -13.76 7.73
C LYS A 6 -4.22 -15.17 7.72
N ARG A 7 -4.38 -15.96 6.66
CA ARG A 7 -3.90 -17.36 6.62
C ARG A 7 -2.47 -17.52 6.08
N ILE A 8 -1.86 -16.47 5.53
CA ILE A 8 -0.51 -16.51 4.92
C ILE A 8 0.59 -16.12 5.94
N GLU A 9 0.38 -16.35 7.24
CA GLU A 9 1.45 -16.33 8.23
C GLU A 9 1.92 -17.77 8.49
N SER A 10 2.66 -18.40 7.55
CA SER A 10 3.47 -19.60 7.91
C SER A 10 4.41 -20.18 6.86
N ASN A 11 4.39 -19.83 5.57
CA ASN A 11 5.28 -20.50 4.61
C ASN A 11 6.19 -19.53 3.85
N SER A 12 7.45 -19.55 4.27
CA SER A 12 8.66 -19.00 3.66
C SER A 12 8.70 -19.21 2.14
N VAL A 13 8.27 -18.20 1.38
CA VAL A 13 8.61 -18.05 -0.05
C VAL A 13 8.97 -16.59 -0.26
N ASN A 14 10.28 -16.27 -0.27
CA ASN A 14 10.90 -14.97 -0.57
C ASN A 14 9.99 -13.74 -0.36
N SER A 15 9.70 -13.44 0.91
CA SER A 15 8.71 -12.45 1.33
C SER A 15 8.92 -11.05 0.73
N ALA A 16 10.16 -10.66 0.41
CA ALA A 16 10.48 -9.34 -0.11
C ALA A 16 9.94 -9.09 -1.54
N SER A 17 10.09 -10.04 -2.47
CA SER A 17 9.68 -9.83 -3.87
C SER A 17 8.15 -9.79 -4.04
N LYS A 18 7.43 -10.53 -3.20
CA LYS A 18 5.96 -10.50 -3.16
C LYS A 18 5.43 -9.25 -2.44
N LEU A 19 6.18 -8.72 -1.47
CA LEU A 19 5.87 -7.46 -0.78
C LEU A 19 5.96 -6.27 -1.73
N PHE A 20 6.99 -6.21 -2.57
CA PHE A 20 7.20 -5.08 -3.47
C PHE A 20 5.98 -4.85 -4.36
N GLY A 21 5.42 -5.89 -4.98
CA GLY A 21 4.23 -5.77 -5.84
C GLY A 21 2.98 -5.21 -5.16
N VAL A 22 2.90 -5.23 -3.82
CA VAL A 22 1.73 -4.76 -3.06
C VAL A 22 1.98 -3.45 -2.31
N VAL A 23 3.22 -2.92 -2.31
CA VAL A 23 3.60 -1.71 -1.57
C VAL A 23 2.65 -0.54 -1.79
N PRO A 24 2.23 -0.18 -3.03
CA PRO A 24 1.35 0.96 -3.23
C PRO A 24 0.00 0.86 -2.51
N TYR A 25 -0.48 -0.36 -2.29
CA TYR A 25 -1.78 -0.66 -1.68
C TYR A 25 -1.73 -0.77 -0.15
N ILE A 26 -0.53 -0.75 0.45
CA ILE A 26 -0.35 -0.83 1.90
C ILE A 26 -0.49 0.57 2.51
N ASP A 27 -1.31 0.68 3.56
CA ASP A 27 -1.48 1.94 4.31
C ASP A 27 -0.13 2.45 4.84
N PRO A 28 0.30 3.67 4.45
CA PRO A 28 1.59 4.21 4.83
C PRO A 28 1.80 4.30 6.34
N LYS A 29 0.72 4.44 7.12
CA LYS A 29 0.80 4.49 8.58
C LYS A 29 1.20 3.14 9.19
N GLY A 30 1.07 2.06 8.43
CA GLY A 30 1.55 0.74 8.78
C GLY A 30 3.05 0.53 8.58
N PHE A 31 3.75 1.44 7.89
CA PHE A 31 5.21 1.43 7.77
C PHE A 31 5.92 2.03 8.99
N GLY A 32 5.16 2.58 9.96
CA GLY A 32 5.67 3.24 11.15
C GLY A 32 6.32 2.28 12.14
N SER A 33 7.61 2.53 12.40
CA SER A 33 8.43 1.85 13.39
C SER A 33 7.89 2.06 14.83
N ASP A 34 7.36 1.02 15.46
CA ASP A 34 7.48 0.92 16.92
C ASP A 34 8.97 0.71 17.23
N ARG A 35 9.69 1.81 17.54
CA ARG A 35 11.12 1.83 17.92
C ARG A 35 11.46 1.04 19.20
N LYS A 36 10.52 0.27 19.75
CA LYS A 36 10.72 -0.55 20.95
C LYS A 36 11.11 -2.00 20.66
N ASN A 37 10.98 -2.49 19.42
CA ASN A 37 11.47 -3.82 19.06
C ASN A 37 12.48 -3.73 17.91
N LYS A 38 13.70 -4.17 18.20
CA LYS A 38 14.87 -4.21 17.33
C LYS A 38 14.82 -5.31 16.27
N ASP A 39 13.66 -5.92 16.03
CA ASP A 39 13.48 -6.89 14.96
C ASP A 39 12.86 -6.20 13.76
N SER A 40 13.65 -6.10 12.70
CA SER A 40 13.35 -5.55 11.36
C SER A 40 12.19 -6.24 10.63
N SER A 41 11.37 -7.01 11.34
CA SER A 41 10.09 -7.46 10.82
C SER A 41 9.19 -6.23 10.64
N ILE A 42 8.47 -6.19 9.52
CA ILE A 42 7.24 -5.40 9.35
C ILE A 42 6.22 -5.96 10.35
N GLY A 43 6.48 -5.73 11.64
CA GLY A 43 5.99 -6.53 12.75
C GLY A 43 4.88 -5.77 13.43
N LYS A 44 3.65 -6.09 13.01
CA LYS A 44 2.36 -5.50 13.38
C LYS A 44 1.89 -4.36 12.47
N PHE A 45 1.84 -4.64 11.18
CA PHE A 45 0.83 -4.01 10.32
C PHE A 45 -0.56 -4.35 10.87
N LYS A 46 -1.15 -3.46 11.68
CA LYS A 46 -2.49 -3.68 12.24
C LYS A 46 -3.51 -3.37 11.17
N LEU A 47 -3.87 -4.41 10.40
CA LEU A 47 -5.01 -4.40 9.49
C LEU A 47 -6.22 -3.80 10.21
N ASN A 48 -6.72 -2.69 9.68
CA ASN A 48 -7.85 -1.99 10.22
C ASN A 48 -8.67 -1.38 9.07
N LYS A 49 -9.91 -1.00 9.36
CA LYS A 49 -10.83 -0.47 8.35
C LYS A 49 -10.28 0.74 7.58
N LYS A 50 -9.41 1.56 8.18
CA LYS A 50 -8.79 2.70 7.48
C LYS A 50 -7.75 2.24 6.47
N SER A 51 -7.02 1.17 6.77
CA SER A 51 -6.08 0.57 5.84
C SER A 51 -6.80 -0.11 4.65
N ASP A 52 -7.97 -0.71 4.88
CA ASP A 52 -8.82 -1.21 3.80
C ASP A 52 -9.29 -0.06 2.89
N VAL A 53 -9.78 1.03 3.49
CA VAL A 53 -10.20 2.24 2.77
C VAL A 53 -9.07 2.82 1.92
N TYR A 54 -7.85 2.88 2.47
CA TYR A 54 -6.67 3.31 1.73
C TYR A 54 -6.43 2.43 0.49
N SER A 55 -6.41 1.11 0.66
CA SER A 55 -6.17 0.17 -0.45
C SER A 55 -7.23 0.29 -1.55
N VAL A 56 -8.50 0.54 -1.17
CA VAL A 56 -9.60 0.77 -2.12
C VAL A 56 -9.40 2.07 -2.89
N GLY A 57 -8.90 3.14 -2.26
CA GLY A 57 -8.54 4.38 -2.94
C GLY A 57 -7.50 4.17 -4.05
N VAL A 58 -6.47 3.37 -3.77
CA VAL A 58 -5.43 3.02 -4.75
C VAL A 58 -6.01 2.19 -5.90
N ILE A 59 -6.90 1.24 -5.62
CA ILE A 59 -7.60 0.46 -6.66
C ILE A 59 -8.47 1.37 -7.54
N PHE A 60 -9.20 2.33 -6.98
CA PHE A 60 -9.99 3.27 -7.78
C PHE A 60 -9.13 4.15 -8.66
N TRP A 61 -7.96 4.57 -8.21
CA TRP A 61 -7.01 5.28 -9.05
C TRP A 61 -6.46 4.39 -10.18
N GLU A 62 -6.11 3.14 -9.90
CA GLU A 62 -5.65 2.18 -10.91
C GLU A 62 -6.71 1.93 -11.98
N LEU A 63 -7.98 1.75 -11.58
CA LEU A 63 -9.10 1.57 -12.52
C LEU A 63 -9.36 2.83 -13.35
N SER A 64 -9.25 4.01 -12.73
CA SER A 64 -9.53 5.29 -13.40
C SER A 64 -8.39 5.68 -14.35
N SER A 65 -7.15 5.32 -14.03
CA SER A 65 -5.97 5.59 -14.86
C SER A 65 -5.69 4.51 -15.91
N GLY A 66 -6.16 3.28 -15.67
CA GLY A 66 -5.74 2.10 -16.44
C GLY A 66 -4.26 1.77 -16.29
N LYS A 67 -3.59 2.29 -15.25
CA LYS A 67 -2.15 2.14 -15.02
C LYS A 67 -1.88 1.52 -13.66
N LYS A 68 -0.81 0.73 -13.59
CA LYS A 68 -0.28 0.22 -12.33
C LYS A 68 0.20 1.40 -11.46
N PRO A 69 -0.08 1.42 -10.15
CA PRO A 69 0.44 2.44 -9.26
C PRO A 69 1.97 2.50 -9.27
N PHE A 70 2.52 3.70 -9.43
CA PHE A 70 3.95 3.97 -9.55
C PHE A 70 4.65 3.07 -10.59
N ALA A 71 4.02 2.86 -11.76
CA ALA A 71 4.52 1.93 -12.79
C ALA A 71 5.97 2.19 -13.22
N ASP A 72 6.42 3.44 -13.16
CA ASP A 72 7.75 3.89 -13.59
C ASP A 72 8.79 3.85 -12.46
N ASN A 73 8.42 3.40 -11.26
CA ASN A 73 9.28 3.38 -10.09
C ASN A 73 9.63 1.95 -9.65
N ASP A 74 10.87 1.78 -9.21
CA ASP A 74 11.25 0.61 -8.43
C ASP A 74 10.58 0.68 -7.06
N TYR A 75 10.04 -0.46 -6.62
CA TYR A 75 9.31 -0.56 -5.36
C TYR A 75 10.27 -0.68 -4.17
N ASP A 76 11.28 0.16 -4.09
CA ASP A 76 12.34 0.07 -3.09
C ASP A 76 11.98 0.79 -1.76
N ILE A 77 12.95 0.82 -0.84
CA ILE A 77 12.81 1.50 0.46
C ILE A 77 12.58 3.01 0.27
N HIS A 78 13.17 3.60 -0.76
CA HIS A 78 12.99 5.02 -1.05
C HIS A 78 11.53 5.31 -1.42
N MET A 79 10.92 4.49 -2.28
CA MET A 79 9.51 4.61 -2.63
C MET A 79 8.58 4.44 -1.42
N ILE A 80 8.85 3.47 -0.54
CA ILE A 80 8.09 3.28 0.71
C ILE A 80 8.15 4.55 1.58
N LEU A 81 9.33 5.16 1.70
CA LEU A 81 9.51 6.41 2.45
C LEU A 81 8.73 7.57 1.83
N GLU A 82 8.75 7.73 0.52
CA GLU A 82 7.99 8.79 -0.15
C GLU A 82 6.48 8.58 -0.04
N ILE A 83 6.00 7.34 -0.21
CA ILE A 83 4.59 6.96 0.03
C ILE A 83 4.18 7.27 1.47
N SER A 84 5.09 7.05 2.45
CA SER A 84 4.85 7.36 3.86
C SER A 84 4.73 8.87 4.14
N ARG A 85 5.37 9.70 3.31
CA ARG A 85 5.30 11.17 3.34
C ARG A 85 4.10 11.73 2.56
N GLY A 86 3.33 10.87 1.90
CA GLY A 86 2.13 11.26 1.17
C GLY A 86 2.33 11.39 -0.35
N LEU A 87 3.44 10.91 -0.91
CA LEU A 87 3.62 10.86 -2.37
C LEU A 87 2.48 10.04 -3.00
N ARG A 88 1.72 10.65 -3.92
CA ARG A 88 0.68 10.00 -4.72
C ARG A 88 0.72 10.57 -6.12
N GLU A 89 0.40 9.74 -7.09
CA GLU A 89 0.23 10.15 -8.49
C GLU A 89 -0.88 11.20 -8.63
N ASP A 90 -0.89 11.87 -9.77
CA ASP A 90 -1.93 12.83 -10.08
C ASP A 90 -3.27 12.15 -10.35
N VAL A 91 -4.35 12.84 -9.99
CA VAL A 91 -5.70 12.38 -10.27
C VAL A 91 -5.94 12.48 -11.77
N VAL A 92 -6.43 11.39 -12.38
CA VAL A 92 -6.73 11.36 -13.81
C VAL A 92 -7.98 12.18 -14.11
N GLU A 93 -7.95 12.94 -15.20
CA GLU A 93 -9.08 13.72 -15.65
C GLU A 93 -10.33 12.84 -15.84
N GLY A 94 -11.48 13.31 -15.36
CA GLY A 94 -12.73 12.55 -15.40
C GLY A 94 -12.93 11.58 -14.23
N THR A 95 -11.94 11.39 -13.35
CA THR A 95 -12.12 10.60 -12.11
C THR A 95 -13.20 11.25 -11.22
N PRO A 96 -14.21 10.49 -10.74
CA PRO A 96 -15.22 11.01 -9.83
C PRO A 96 -14.59 11.64 -8.57
N LYS A 97 -15.14 12.78 -8.11
CA LYS A 97 -14.57 13.57 -7.01
C LYS A 97 -14.40 12.75 -5.73
N GLU A 98 -15.33 11.85 -5.47
CA GLU A 98 -15.33 10.96 -4.31
C GLU A 98 -14.17 9.97 -4.35
N TYR A 99 -13.78 9.49 -5.55
CA TYR A 99 -12.66 8.58 -5.72
C TYR A 99 -11.34 9.32 -5.55
N SER A 100 -11.24 10.51 -6.14
CA SER A 100 -10.10 11.42 -5.97
C SER A 100 -9.85 11.76 -4.51
N LYS A 101 -10.92 11.98 -3.73
CA LYS A 101 -10.85 12.22 -2.29
C LYS A 101 -10.45 10.98 -1.48
N LEU A 102 -10.79 9.78 -1.95
CA LEU A 102 -10.39 8.54 -1.28
C LEU A 102 -8.91 8.23 -1.50
N TYR A 103 -8.39 8.61 -2.66
CA TYR A 103 -7.03 8.31 -3.10
C TYR A 103 -5.98 9.29 -2.56
N LYS A 104 -6.33 10.57 -2.44
CA LYS A 104 -5.46 11.61 -1.84
C LYS A 104 -5.56 11.59 -0.31
#